data_AF-K9QVU3-F1
#
_entry.id   AF-K9QVU3-F1
#
_cell.length_a   1.000
_cell.length_b   1.000
_cell.length_c   1.000
_cell.angle_alpha   90.00
_cell.angle_beta   90.00
_cell.angle_gamma   90.00
#
_symmetry.space_group_name_H-M   'P 1'
#
loop_
_entity.id
_entity.type
_entity.pdbx_description
1 polymer ?
#
loop_
_entity_poly.entity_id
_entity_poly.type
_entity_poly.pdbx_seq_one_letter_code
_entity_poly.pdbx_strand_id
1 'polypeptide(L)'
;MAEPTLVQVFGENASQTSTTITITKADLTGLTASANNTAESLLVAINLKAKEYLTQTNFDANIDQSIVVADGFSSLTTRGTNNTPYRTDQITVSFSKVDSNATIDPDDY
;
A
#
# COMPACT_ATOMS: atom_id res chain seq x y z
N MET A 1 -10.36 -5.09 -18.81
CA MET A 1 -9.06 -4.40 -18.85
C MET A 1 -8.03 -5.42 -18.37
N ALA A 2 -6.91 -5.03 -17.79
CA ALA A 2 -6.00 -5.98 -17.14
C ALA A 2 -5.76 -5.50 -15.71
N GLU A 3 -5.44 -6.43 -14.82
CA GLU A 3 -5.02 -6.10 -13.46
C GLU A 3 -3.81 -5.15 -13.45
N PRO A 4 -3.70 -4.26 -12.45
CA PRO A 4 -2.54 -3.40 -12.29
C PRO A 4 -1.23 -4.20 -12.27
N THR A 5 -0.29 -3.81 -13.12
CA THR A 5 1.03 -4.43 -13.17
C THR A 5 1.90 -4.03 -11.96
N LEU A 6 2.88 -4.87 -11.63
CA LEU A 6 3.86 -4.58 -10.57
C LEU A 6 4.53 -3.20 -10.73
N VAL A 7 4.86 -2.84 -11.97
CA VAL A 7 5.50 -1.56 -12.30
C VAL A 7 4.57 -0.38 -12.11
N GLN A 8 3.28 -0.52 -12.42
CA GLN A 8 2.30 0.55 -12.20
C GLN A 8 2.12 0.86 -10.71
N VAL A 9 2.16 -0.16 -9.86
CA VAL A 9 1.93 0.00 -8.42
C VAL A 9 3.21 0.39 -7.67
N PHE A 10 4.37 -0.22 -8.00
CA PHE A 10 5.59 -0.06 -7.21
C PHE A 10 6.76 0.66 -7.92
N GLY A 11 6.60 1.04 -9.20
CA GLY A 11 7.58 1.80 -9.97
C GLY A 11 8.33 1.00 -11.05
N GLU A 12 9.02 1.72 -11.94
CA GLU A 12 9.66 1.15 -13.14
C GLU A 12 10.71 0.09 -12.83
N ASN A 13 11.41 0.19 -11.69
CA ASN A 13 12.44 -0.77 -11.31
C ASN A 13 11.89 -1.92 -10.45
N ALA A 14 10.57 -2.03 -10.30
CA ALA A 14 9.95 -3.15 -9.62
C ALA A 14 10.01 -4.41 -10.50
N SER A 15 10.45 -5.52 -9.91
CA SER A 15 10.54 -6.81 -10.60
C SER A 15 10.17 -7.95 -9.66
N GLN A 16 9.74 -9.07 -10.24
CA GLN A 16 9.46 -10.27 -9.47
C GLN A 16 9.92 -11.53 -10.19
N THR A 17 10.24 -12.54 -9.40
CA THR A 17 10.48 -13.92 -9.82
C THR A 17 9.48 -14.83 -9.10
N SER A 18 9.61 -16.14 -9.26
CA SER A 18 8.80 -17.11 -8.50
C SER A 18 9.04 -17.09 -6.99
N THR A 19 10.12 -16.46 -6.51
CA THR A 19 10.49 -16.50 -5.09
C THR A 19 10.82 -15.13 -4.49
N THR A 20 10.92 -14.08 -5.30
CA THR A 20 11.36 -12.75 -4.85
C THR A 20 10.57 -11.64 -5.50
N ILE A 21 10.17 -10.65 -4.71
CA ILE A 21 9.73 -9.33 -5.21
C ILE A 21 10.82 -8.33 -4.86
N THR A 22 11.27 -7.56 -5.85
CA THR A 22 12.24 -6.47 -5.68
C THR A 22 11.54 -5.15 -5.93
N ILE A 23 11.50 -4.29 -4.92
CA ILE A 23 11.04 -2.90 -5.03
C ILE A 23 12.24 -2.00 -4.68
N THR A 24 12.64 -1.16 -5.62
CA THR A 24 13.78 -0.27 -5.41
C THR A 24 13.37 0.87 -4.49
N LYS A 25 14.14 1.12 -3.42
CA LYS A 25 13.84 2.18 -2.45
C LYS A 25 13.74 3.59 -3.06
N ALA A 26 14.43 3.83 -4.18
CA ALA A 26 14.38 5.09 -4.92
C ALA A 26 13.01 5.33 -5.59
N ASP A 27 12.25 4.27 -5.84
CA ASP A 27 10.91 4.36 -6.45
C ASP A 27 9.81 4.58 -5.39
N LEU A 28 10.15 4.47 -4.09
CA LEU A 28 9.20 4.62 -2.99
C LEU A 28 9.02 6.10 -2.61
N THR A 29 7.78 6.57 -2.74
CA THR A 29 7.41 7.97 -2.52
C THR A 29 7.66 8.42 -1.08
N GLY A 30 8.34 9.56 -0.92
CA GLY A 30 8.60 10.19 0.37
C GLY A 30 9.72 9.55 1.21
N LEU A 31 10.36 8.48 0.72
CA LEU A 31 11.47 7.82 1.41
C LEU A 31 12.82 8.29 0.87
N THR A 32 13.66 8.87 1.72
CA THR A 32 15.09 8.99 1.41
C THR A 32 15.76 7.63 1.63
N ALA A 33 16.20 7.02 0.53
CA ALA A 33 16.81 5.70 0.57
C ALA A 33 18.07 5.68 1.45
N SER A 34 18.12 4.72 2.37
CA SER A 34 19.23 4.50 3.29
C SER A 34 19.36 3.02 3.61
N ALA A 35 20.58 2.54 3.87
CA ALA A 35 20.82 1.18 4.33
C ALA A 35 20.08 0.88 5.65
N ASN A 36 19.83 1.93 6.45
CA ASN A 36 19.24 1.82 7.80
C ASN A 36 17.77 2.27 7.86
N ASN A 37 17.05 2.32 6.73
CA ASN A 37 15.59 2.55 6.79
C ASN A 37 14.94 1.45 7.65
N THR A 38 14.10 1.85 8.60
CA THR A 38 13.39 0.92 9.48
C THR A 38 12.28 0.20 8.71
N ALA A 39 11.87 -0.97 9.18
CA ALA A 39 10.75 -1.71 8.61
C ALA A 39 9.45 -0.87 8.54
N GLU A 40 9.16 -0.08 9.58
CA GLU A 40 7.99 0.81 9.60
C GLU A 40 8.08 1.89 8.52
N SER A 41 9.26 2.51 8.34
CA SER A 41 9.45 3.51 7.28
C SER A 41 9.28 2.93 5.88
N LEU A 42 9.74 1.68 5.67
CA LEU A 42 9.58 0.96 4.41
C LEU A 42 8.11 0.62 4.16
N LEU A 43 7.39 0.12 5.17
CA LEU A 43 5.97 -0.19 5.05
C LEU A 43 5.14 1.05 4.73
N VAL A 44 5.39 2.18 5.40
CA VAL A 44 4.70 3.45 5.10
C VAL A 44 4.99 3.89 3.67
N ALA A 45 6.26 3.85 3.23
CA ALA A 45 6.62 4.27 1.88
C ALA A 45 6.02 3.37 0.79
N ILE A 46 5.90 2.06 1.04
CA ILE A 46 5.22 1.11 0.15
C ILE A 46 3.72 1.45 0.03
N ASN A 47 3.05 1.74 1.15
CA ASN A 47 1.63 2.13 1.12
C ASN A 47 1.42 3.47 0.38
N LEU A 48 2.28 4.46 0.63
CA LEU A 48 2.23 5.74 -0.08
C LEU A 48 2.47 5.57 -1.58
N LYS A 49 3.40 4.69 -1.98
CA LYS A 49 3.67 4.39 -3.38
C LYS A 49 2.48 3.70 -4.05
N ALA A 50 1.94 2.65 -3.43
CA ALA A 50 0.79 1.91 -3.95
C ALA A 50 -0.45 2.82 -4.14
N LYS A 51 -0.66 3.75 -3.21
CA LYS A 51 -1.74 4.76 -3.26
C LYS A 51 -1.68 5.67 -4.49
N GLU A 52 -0.53 5.87 -5.12
CA GLU A 52 -0.44 6.69 -6.33
C GLU A 52 -1.22 6.09 -7.50
N TYR A 53 -1.31 4.75 -7.56
CA TYR A 53 -1.98 4.04 -8.64
C TYR A 53 -3.27 3.35 -8.20
N LEU A 54 -3.31 2.71 -7.03
CA LEU A 54 -4.48 1.98 -6.52
C LEU A 54 -5.53 2.94 -5.94
N THR A 55 -5.96 3.92 -6.74
CA THR A 55 -6.92 4.96 -6.37
C THR A 55 -8.36 4.51 -6.65
N GLN A 56 -9.34 5.17 -6.02
CA GLN A 56 -10.76 4.97 -6.34
C GLN A 56 -11.05 5.28 -7.82
N THR A 57 -10.45 6.33 -8.37
CA THR A 57 -10.63 6.70 -9.78
C THR A 57 -10.17 5.58 -10.72
N ASN A 58 -9.02 4.96 -10.44
CA ASN A 58 -8.53 3.84 -11.26
C ASN A 58 -9.35 2.59 -11.04
N PHE A 59 -9.85 2.35 -9.83
CA PHE A 59 -10.79 1.26 -9.54
C PHE A 59 -12.10 1.40 -10.33
N ASP A 60 -12.69 2.59 -10.35
CA ASP A 60 -13.95 2.86 -11.08
C ASP A 60 -13.75 2.76 -12.60
N ALA A 61 -12.56 3.09 -13.10
CA ALA A 61 -12.21 3.01 -14.51
C ALA A 61 -11.74 1.61 -14.95
N ASN A 62 -11.16 0.82 -14.05
CA ASN A 62 -10.59 -0.51 -14.31
C ASN A 62 -11.26 -1.55 -13.39
N ILE A 63 -12.27 -2.24 -13.93
CA ILE A 63 -13.03 -3.28 -13.21
C ILE A 63 -12.18 -4.48 -12.76
N ASP A 64 -10.96 -4.64 -13.28
CA ASP A 64 -10.04 -5.72 -12.87
C ASP A 64 -9.16 -5.29 -11.69
N GLN A 65 -9.11 -4.00 -11.33
CA GLN A 65 -8.46 -3.57 -10.10
C GLN A 65 -9.34 -3.97 -8.90
N SER A 66 -8.78 -4.76 -7.99
CA SER A 66 -9.50 -5.25 -6.81
C SER A 66 -9.15 -4.50 -5.51
N ILE A 67 -8.15 -3.62 -5.55
CA ILE A 67 -7.61 -2.95 -4.36
C ILE A 67 -7.74 -1.44 -4.48
N VAL A 68 -8.15 -0.77 -3.40
CA VAL A 68 -8.11 0.69 -3.26
C VAL A 68 -7.31 1.05 -2.01
N VAL A 69 -6.33 1.94 -2.16
CA VAL A 69 -5.55 2.52 -1.07
C VAL A 69 -5.91 4.01 -0.96
N ALA A 70 -6.35 4.45 0.21
CA ALA A 70 -6.81 5.81 0.43
C ALA A 70 -6.37 6.36 1.79
N ASP A 71 -6.46 7.67 1.97
CA ASP A 71 -6.29 8.27 3.29
C ASP A 71 -7.52 7.99 4.16
N GLY A 72 -7.28 7.61 5.41
CA GLY A 72 -8.28 7.62 6.46
C GLY A 72 -8.32 8.96 7.19
N PHE A 73 -9.11 9.03 8.25
CA PHE A 73 -9.19 10.24 9.08
C PHE A 73 -8.09 10.23 10.14
N SER A 74 -7.32 11.31 10.21
CA SER A 74 -6.37 11.47 11.31
C SER A 74 -7.10 11.68 12.63
N SER A 75 -6.58 11.07 13.69
CA SER A 75 -7.14 11.17 15.05
C SER A 75 -6.03 11.41 16.08
N LEU A 76 -6.40 11.78 17.30
CA LEU A 76 -5.48 11.85 18.44
C LEU A 76 -5.69 10.63 19.33
N THR A 77 -4.59 10.01 19.74
CA THR A 77 -4.60 8.93 20.74
C THR A 77 -3.54 9.22 21.79
N THR A 78 -3.73 8.73 23.01
CA THR A 78 -2.74 8.84 24.07
C THR A 78 -2.06 7.49 24.31
N ARG A 79 -0.74 7.48 24.45
CA ARG A 79 0.05 6.26 24.62
C ARG A 79 1.02 6.35 25.79
N GLY A 80 1.37 5.20 26.33
CA GLY A 80 2.32 5.05 27.44
C GLY A 80 1.73 5.38 28.81
N THR A 81 2.50 5.14 29.85
CA THR A 81 2.09 5.39 31.25
C THR A 81 1.87 6.88 31.55
N ASN A 82 2.49 7.77 30.77
CA ASN A 82 2.36 9.22 30.91
C ASN A 82 1.24 9.82 30.04
N ASN A 83 0.44 8.97 29.37
CA ASN A 83 -0.66 9.37 28.51
C ASN A 83 -0.27 10.44 27.46
N THR A 84 0.92 10.31 26.88
CA THR A 84 1.47 11.26 25.91
C THR A 84 0.59 11.29 24.66
N PRO A 85 0.19 12.47 24.15
CA PRO A 85 -0.64 12.56 22.96
C PRO A 85 0.15 12.28 21.68
N TYR A 86 -0.42 11.47 20.80
CA TYR A 86 0.10 11.14 19.47
C TYR A 86 -0.96 11.47 18.41
N ARG A 87 -0.51 11.95 17.26
CA ARG A 87 -1.33 11.96 16.05
C ARG A 87 -1.29 10.56 15.43
N THR A 88 -2.46 10.06 15.08
CA THR A 88 -2.65 8.81 14.32
C THR A 88 -3.06 9.22 12.93
N ASP A 89 -2.15 9.09 11.97
CA ASP A 89 -2.46 9.24 10.55
C ASP A 89 -2.83 7.85 10.00
N GLN A 90 -3.94 7.77 9.26
CA GLN A 90 -4.50 6.51 8.79
C GLN A 90 -4.39 6.40 7.28
N ILE A 91 -3.99 5.22 6.80
CA ILE A 91 -4.13 4.79 5.41
C ILE A 91 -5.03 3.56 5.43
N THR A 92 -6.05 3.53 4.59
CA THR A 92 -6.97 2.41 4.46
C THR A 92 -6.65 1.63 3.19
N VAL A 93 -6.69 0.30 3.29
CA VAL A 93 -6.56 -0.62 2.15
C VAL A 93 -7.84 -1.44 2.09
N SER A 94 -8.57 -1.30 1.00
CA SER A 94 -9.85 -1.98 0.76
C SER A 94 -9.69 -3.01 -0.33
N PHE A 95 -10.20 -4.21 -0.09
CA PHE A 95 -10.13 -5.36 -1.00
C PHE A 95 -11.55 -5.68 -1.46
N SER A 96 -11.78 -5.66 -2.78
CA SER A 96 -13.11 -5.86 -3.38
C SER A 96 -13.02 -6.91 -4.48
N LYS A 97 -13.84 -7.96 -4.38
CA LYS A 97 -13.98 -9.01 -5.39
C LYS A 97 -15.41 -9.52 -5.45
N VAL A 98 -15.74 -10.23 -6.52
CA VAL A 98 -17.01 -10.98 -6.61
C VAL A 98 -17.03 -12.01 -5.48
N ASP A 99 -18.11 -12.02 -4.73
CA ASP A 99 -18.30 -12.90 -3.59
C ASP A 99 -18.21 -14.36 -4.05
N SER A 100 -17.15 -15.03 -3.57
CA SER A 100 -16.81 -16.39 -3.97
C SER A 100 -16.30 -17.19 -2.78
N ASN A 101 -15.55 -16.56 -1.87
CA ASN A 101 -15.04 -17.14 -0.64
C ASN A 101 -15.01 -16.10 0.51
N ALA A 102 -15.10 -16.56 1.76
CA ALA A 102 -15.12 -15.68 2.95
C ALA A 102 -13.72 -15.33 3.51
N THR A 103 -12.65 -15.87 2.93
CA THR A 103 -11.26 -15.66 3.37
C THR A 103 -10.50 -14.84 2.34
N ILE A 104 -9.66 -13.92 2.81
CA ILE A 104 -8.74 -13.17 1.93
C ILE A 104 -7.68 -14.15 1.40
N ASP A 105 -7.69 -14.41 0.10
CA ASP A 105 -6.68 -15.18 -0.62
C ASP A 105 -5.79 -14.24 -1.44
N PRO A 106 -4.50 -14.05 -1.10
CA PRO A 106 -3.61 -13.17 -1.85
C PRO A 106 -3.44 -13.55 -3.33
N ASP A 107 -3.61 -14.82 -3.71
CA ASP A 107 -3.47 -15.26 -5.10
C ASP A 107 -4.65 -14.81 -5.97
N ASP A 108 -5.74 -14.37 -5.34
CA ASP A 108 -6.86 -13.79 -6.02
C ASP A 108 -6.61 -12.29 -6.31
N TYR A 109 -5.99 -11.49 -5.44
CA TYR A 109 -6.03 -10.01 -5.54
C TYR A 109 -4.95 -9.33 -6.38
#